data_AF-A0A3Q2Y1A1-F1
#
_entry.id   AF-A0A3Q2Y1A1-F1
#
_cell.length_a   1.000
_cell.length_b   1.000
_cell.length_c   1.000
_cell.angle_alpha   90.00
_cell.angle_beta   90.00
_cell.angle_gamma   90.00
#
_symmetry.space_group_name_H-M   'P 1'
#
loop_
_entity.id
_entity.type
_entity.pdbx_description
1 polymer ?
#
loop_
_entity_poly.entity_id
_entity_poly.type
_entity_poly.pdbx_seq_one_letter_code
_entity_poly.pdbx_strand_id
1 'polypeptide(L)'
;MDKALSQGSKRVDLEFVLDNRLVSLHRADIPPDATDEIVSQAVNGCFRSCKDGISAFLVLIRGGNYTAGQMRLVKLLQVHFGAEAFRYLVVVSLEDAKMTNTLDDTLLELIDACDGRYCRLTTSEARDKVNALVSMVDYMLVESGGAGGYSQAMLGEAERRSAEDTSMRMLKQKVREAEAKMRAFGQMTAQREERRAKEVEELRAKHAEERRKEAAERRSYQAKKETLEEAVISHRATLHLHNKPDDEDTNKLSVVLLGLSGSGKTSALNLISARAGNHYPDSGSDDEIPQPTLACTRREVCVAGRRLVFVDTPELWDGDGVENPEKVKDCLALALPGPHVFLLVLQVGRFTQCESLMPAHLQKVFGRDASERAMVLFVHLDQGLKRSQRVHEYVAGAHVALQELVRRCGSRYYEVSLATPHKGPSYPQVRDLLAGIEKLAASHGGRGHIVKRFSAQELQDRKKAMEDNKDAPWEDNFLLAEE
;
A
#
# COMPACT_ATOMS: atom_id res chain seq x y z
N MET A 1 -60.48 -11.97 -66.79
CA MET A 1 -60.34 -11.14 -68.01
C MET A 1 -58.88 -10.77 -68.14
N ASP A 2 -58.21 -11.31 -69.16
CA ASP A 2 -56.80 -11.07 -69.47
C ASP A 2 -56.62 -9.86 -70.40
N LYS A 3 -55.76 -8.92 -70.01
CA LYS A 3 -54.71 -8.28 -70.82
C LYS A 3 -54.10 -7.09 -70.07
N ALA A 4 -52.78 -7.17 -69.81
CA ALA A 4 -51.77 -6.16 -70.17
C ALA A 4 -50.51 -6.32 -69.30
N LEU A 5 -49.44 -6.84 -69.88
CA LEU A 5 -48.07 -6.73 -69.37
C LEU A 5 -47.42 -5.47 -69.95
N SER A 6 -46.95 -4.56 -69.08
CA SER A 6 -45.64 -3.90 -69.15
C SER A 6 -45.52 -2.74 -68.12
N GLN A 7 -44.37 -2.75 -67.43
CA GLN A 7 -43.65 -1.69 -66.71
C GLN A 7 -44.33 -0.87 -65.59
N GLY A 8 -43.63 -0.85 -64.43
CA GLY A 8 -44.04 -0.18 -63.19
C GLY A 8 -44.95 -1.06 -62.35
N SER A 9 -44.66 -1.22 -61.05
CA SER A 9 -45.46 -2.01 -60.10
C SER A 9 -46.95 -1.73 -60.28
N LYS A 10 -47.67 -2.62 -61.00
CA LYS A 10 -49.07 -2.43 -61.38
C LYS A 10 -49.93 -2.67 -60.16
N ARG A 11 -50.13 -1.59 -59.41
CA ARG A 11 -51.18 -1.48 -58.40
C ARG A 11 -52.52 -1.58 -59.13
N VAL A 12 -53.30 -2.61 -58.83
CA VAL A 12 -54.64 -2.77 -59.38
C VAL A 12 -55.60 -2.46 -58.25
N ASP A 13 -56.15 -1.25 -58.31
CA ASP A 13 -57.22 -0.80 -57.42
C ASP A 13 -58.55 -1.12 -58.11
N LEU A 14 -59.39 -1.92 -57.47
CA LEU A 14 -60.73 -2.25 -57.93
C LEU A 14 -61.74 -1.56 -57.03
N GLU A 15 -62.54 -0.65 -57.58
CA GLU A 15 -63.64 0.00 -56.89
C GLU A 15 -64.98 -0.47 -57.46
N PHE A 16 -65.88 -0.89 -56.58
CA PHE A 16 -67.25 -1.25 -56.97
C PHE A 16 -68.25 -0.89 -55.88
N VAL A 17 -69.50 -0.73 -56.26
CA VAL A 17 -70.60 -0.44 -55.32
C VAL A 17 -71.35 -1.73 -55.02
N LEU A 18 -71.42 -2.10 -53.75
CA LEU A 18 -72.19 -3.23 -53.24
C LEU A 18 -73.17 -2.71 -52.19
N ASP A 19 -74.47 -2.90 -52.42
CA ASP A 19 -75.54 -2.46 -51.51
C ASP A 19 -75.39 -1.00 -51.01
N ASN A 20 -75.17 -0.07 -51.95
CA ASN A 20 -74.93 1.37 -51.71
C ASN A 20 -73.63 1.72 -50.95
N ARG A 21 -72.69 0.78 -50.78
CA ARG A 21 -71.37 1.03 -50.20
C ARG A 21 -70.29 0.96 -51.26
N LEU A 22 -69.34 1.90 -51.23
CA LEU A 22 -68.14 1.87 -52.07
C LEU A 22 -67.12 0.93 -51.44
N VAL A 23 -66.73 -0.13 -52.17
CA VAL A 23 -65.71 -1.09 -51.75
C VAL A 23 -64.48 -0.89 -52.63
N SER A 24 -63.34 -0.58 -52.00
CA SER A 24 -62.04 -0.45 -52.66
C SER A 24 -61.14 -1.63 -52.30
N LEU A 25 -60.80 -2.45 -53.29
CA LEU A 25 -59.83 -3.54 -53.15
C LEU A 25 -58.48 -3.09 -53.70
N HIS A 26 -57.46 -3.13 -52.85
CA HIS A 26 -56.08 -2.84 -53.23
C HIS A 26 -55.29 -4.13 -53.30
N ARG A 27 -54.68 -4.42 -54.45
CA ARG A 27 -53.81 -5.57 -54.65
C ARG A 27 -52.38 -5.13 -54.99
N ALA A 28 -51.42 -5.76 -54.34
CA ALA A 28 -50.01 -5.75 -54.74
C ALA A 28 -49.58 -7.15 -55.18
N ASP A 29 -49.00 -7.24 -56.37
CA ASP A 29 -48.36 -8.48 -56.83
C ASP A 29 -46.95 -8.57 -56.25
N ILE A 30 -46.72 -9.56 -55.39
CA ILE A 30 -45.44 -9.81 -54.75
C ILE A 30 -44.79 -11.03 -55.42
N PRO A 31 -43.64 -10.87 -56.10
CA PRO A 31 -42.90 -12.00 -56.66
C PRO A 31 -42.53 -13.03 -55.57
N PRO A 32 -42.54 -14.33 -55.88
CA PRO A 32 -42.23 -15.38 -54.90
C PRO A 32 -40.80 -15.28 -54.34
N ASP A 33 -39.88 -14.69 -55.09
CA ASP A 33 -38.46 -14.44 -54.78
C ASP A 33 -38.17 -13.00 -54.29
N ALA A 34 -39.20 -12.17 -54.10
CA ALA A 34 -39.02 -10.79 -53.66
C ALA A 34 -38.34 -10.71 -52.28
N THR A 35 -37.35 -9.83 -52.13
CA THR A 35 -36.70 -9.55 -50.83
C THR A 35 -37.68 -8.94 -49.84
N ASP A 36 -37.42 -9.09 -48.54
CA ASP A 36 -38.28 -8.55 -47.48
C ASP A 36 -38.48 -7.03 -47.63
N GLU A 37 -37.49 -6.31 -48.17
CA GLU A 37 -37.55 -4.88 -48.49
C GLU A 37 -38.56 -4.56 -49.61
N ILE A 38 -38.57 -5.33 -50.70
CA ILE A 38 -39.52 -5.17 -51.80
C ILE A 38 -40.93 -5.48 -51.32
N VAL A 39 -41.09 -6.51 -50.49
CA VAL A 39 -42.38 -6.82 -49.87
C VAL A 39 -42.83 -5.70 -48.95
N SER A 40 -41.95 -5.21 -48.07
CA SER A 40 -42.21 -4.07 -47.18
C SER A 40 -42.71 -2.86 -47.96
N GLN A 41 -42.03 -2.51 -49.05
CA GLN A 41 -42.39 -1.37 -49.90
C GLN A 41 -43.74 -1.55 -50.59
N ALA A 42 -44.04 -2.76 -51.09
CA ALA A 42 -45.31 -3.06 -51.73
C ALA A 42 -46.48 -2.96 -50.72
N VAL A 43 -46.32 -3.56 -49.53
CA VAL A 43 -47.38 -3.57 -48.52
C VAL A 43 -47.56 -2.20 -47.86
N ASN A 44 -46.47 -1.47 -47.56
CA ASN A 44 -46.56 -0.07 -47.11
C ASN A 44 -47.14 0.85 -48.17
N GLY A 45 -46.84 0.57 -49.43
CA GLY A 45 -47.50 1.15 -50.58
C GLY A 45 -49.00 1.03 -50.41
N CYS A 46 -49.54 -0.20 -50.43
CA CYS A 46 -50.95 -0.54 -50.25
C CYS A 46 -51.60 0.15 -49.05
N PHE A 47 -50.96 0.11 -47.88
CA PHE A 47 -51.48 0.78 -46.69
C PHE A 47 -51.70 2.29 -46.90
N ARG A 48 -50.75 2.98 -47.55
CA ARG A 48 -50.85 4.44 -47.79
C ARG A 48 -51.92 4.86 -48.79
N SER A 49 -52.46 3.95 -49.63
CA SER A 49 -53.63 4.32 -50.47
C SER A 49 -54.94 4.28 -49.71
N CYS A 50 -55.00 3.51 -48.61
CA CYS A 50 -56.20 3.37 -47.79
C CYS A 50 -56.29 4.54 -46.81
N LYS A 51 -56.89 5.66 -47.26
CA LYS A 51 -56.99 6.91 -46.46
C LYS A 51 -57.79 6.74 -45.15
N ASP A 52 -58.76 5.83 -45.15
CA ASP A 52 -59.65 5.57 -44.02
C ASP A 52 -59.24 4.33 -43.19
N GLY A 53 -58.02 3.80 -43.42
CA GLY A 53 -57.53 2.57 -42.79
C GLY A 53 -57.86 1.31 -43.59
N ILE A 54 -57.37 0.15 -43.13
CA ILE A 54 -57.62 -1.14 -43.77
C ILE A 54 -58.74 -1.86 -43.03
N SER A 55 -59.89 -2.04 -43.70
CA SER A 55 -61.03 -2.77 -43.12
C SER A 55 -60.76 -4.25 -42.95
N ALA A 56 -60.06 -4.89 -43.90
CA ALA A 56 -59.66 -6.29 -43.82
C ALA A 56 -58.43 -6.57 -44.68
N PHE A 57 -57.57 -7.48 -44.22
CA PHE A 57 -56.56 -8.14 -45.03
C PHE A 57 -57.15 -9.45 -45.58
N LEU A 58 -57.03 -9.68 -46.88
CA LEU A 58 -57.55 -10.88 -47.51
C LEU A 58 -56.39 -11.77 -48.00
N VAL A 59 -56.34 -13.01 -47.51
CA VAL A 59 -55.42 -14.03 -48.04
C VAL A 59 -56.19 -14.95 -48.96
N LEU A 60 -55.87 -14.89 -50.25
CA LEU A 60 -56.50 -15.69 -51.28
C LEU A 60 -55.78 -17.03 -51.43
N ILE A 61 -56.52 -18.13 -51.23
CA ILE A 61 -56.06 -19.51 -51.35
C ILE A 61 -56.80 -20.19 -52.49
N ARG A 62 -56.14 -21.02 -53.29
CA ARG A 62 -56.77 -21.74 -54.41
C ARG A 62 -57.04 -23.19 -54.01
N GLY A 63 -58.30 -23.61 -54.08
CA GLY A 63 -58.71 -25.00 -53.80
C GLY A 63 -58.32 -25.50 -52.40
N GLY A 64 -58.20 -24.61 -51.41
CA GLY A 64 -57.79 -24.97 -50.05
C GLY A 64 -56.30 -25.30 -49.83
N ASN A 65 -55.44 -25.09 -50.83
CA ASN A 65 -54.00 -25.38 -50.72
C ASN A 65 -53.20 -24.17 -50.20
N TYR A 66 -52.80 -24.19 -48.92
CA TYR A 66 -52.02 -23.13 -48.29
C TYR A 66 -50.52 -23.30 -48.59
N THR A 67 -50.05 -22.60 -49.61
CA THR A 67 -48.69 -22.74 -50.13
C THR A 67 -47.64 -22.03 -49.26
N ALA A 68 -46.37 -22.47 -49.35
CA ALA A 68 -45.24 -21.82 -48.69
C ALA A 68 -45.10 -20.32 -49.03
N GLY A 69 -45.51 -19.91 -50.23
CA GLY A 69 -45.58 -18.49 -50.62
C GLY A 69 -46.61 -17.71 -49.80
N GLN A 70 -47.80 -18.27 -49.58
CA GLN A 70 -48.83 -17.64 -48.74
C GLN A 70 -48.43 -17.64 -47.26
N MET A 71 -47.77 -18.70 -46.77
CA MET A 71 -47.17 -18.74 -45.43
C MET A 71 -46.16 -17.61 -45.23
N ARG A 72 -45.31 -17.37 -46.23
CA ARG A 72 -44.36 -16.26 -46.19
C ARG A 72 -45.06 -14.91 -46.14
N LEU A 73 -46.12 -14.69 -46.93
CA LEU A 73 -46.89 -13.45 -46.93
C LEU A 73 -47.56 -13.18 -45.59
N VAL A 74 -48.16 -14.20 -44.97
CA VAL A 74 -48.77 -14.08 -43.64
C VAL A 74 -47.73 -13.75 -42.56
N LYS A 75 -46.55 -14.37 -42.62
CA LYS A 75 -45.43 -14.02 -41.72
C LYS A 75 -44.98 -12.57 -41.93
N LEU A 76 -44.89 -12.11 -43.18
CA LEU A 76 -44.52 -10.72 -43.48
C LEU A 76 -45.58 -9.72 -43.01
N LEU A 77 -46.87 -10.06 -43.14
CA LEU A 77 -47.95 -9.29 -42.55
C LEU A 77 -47.74 -9.12 -41.04
N GLN A 78 -47.42 -10.20 -40.33
CA GLN A 78 -47.14 -10.15 -38.88
C GLN A 78 -45.93 -9.29 -38.53
N VAL A 79 -44.85 -9.36 -39.32
CA VAL A 79 -43.61 -8.62 -39.09
C VAL A 79 -43.81 -7.12 -39.28
N HIS A 80 -44.61 -6.72 -40.27
CA HIS A 80 -44.80 -5.31 -40.63
C HIS A 80 -45.99 -4.64 -39.93
N PHE A 81 -47.09 -5.36 -39.77
CA PHE A 81 -48.35 -4.85 -39.21
C PHE A 81 -48.59 -5.36 -37.78
N GLY A 82 -47.62 -6.08 -37.20
CA GLY A 82 -47.71 -6.63 -35.87
C GLY A 82 -48.74 -7.76 -35.75
N ALA A 83 -48.86 -8.33 -34.55
CA ALA A 83 -49.81 -9.40 -34.27
C ALA A 83 -51.27 -8.95 -34.41
N GLU A 84 -51.56 -7.66 -34.17
CA GLU A 84 -52.92 -7.11 -34.29
C GLU A 84 -53.47 -7.19 -35.74
N ALA A 85 -52.61 -7.31 -36.76
CA ALA A 85 -53.05 -7.48 -38.14
C ALA A 85 -53.90 -8.74 -38.35
N PHE A 86 -53.68 -9.80 -37.56
CA PHE A 86 -54.46 -11.04 -37.62
C PHE A 86 -55.91 -10.83 -37.14
N ARG A 87 -56.15 -9.79 -36.34
CA ARG A 87 -57.51 -9.37 -35.96
C ARG A 87 -58.29 -8.74 -37.11
N TYR A 88 -57.63 -8.46 -38.23
CA TYR A 88 -58.27 -7.96 -39.45
C TYR A 88 -58.07 -8.90 -40.65
N LEU A 89 -57.52 -10.10 -40.43
CA LEU A 89 -57.20 -11.06 -41.49
C LEU A 89 -58.38 -11.99 -41.75
N VAL A 90 -58.75 -12.14 -43.01
CA VAL A 90 -59.76 -13.10 -43.48
C VAL A 90 -59.15 -14.00 -44.55
N VAL A 91 -59.32 -15.30 -44.36
CA VAL A 91 -58.85 -16.31 -45.31
C VAL A 91 -59.96 -16.59 -46.33
N VAL A 92 -59.65 -16.48 -47.62
CA VAL A 92 -60.62 -16.66 -48.71
C VAL A 92 -60.15 -17.75 -49.65
N SER A 93 -60.93 -18.82 -49.79
CA SER A 93 -60.66 -19.91 -50.74
C SER A 93 -61.44 -19.72 -52.05
N LEU A 94 -60.72 -19.74 -53.17
CA LEU A 94 -61.25 -19.66 -54.54
C LEU A 94 -61.35 -21.07 -55.16
N GLU A 95 -62.54 -21.45 -55.62
CA GLU A 95 -62.81 -22.76 -56.23
C GLU A 95 -62.78 -22.71 -57.77
N ASP A 96 -61.59 -22.67 -58.39
CA ASP A 96 -61.42 -22.72 -59.85
C ASP A 96 -60.73 -24.02 -60.35
N ALA A 97 -60.39 -24.99 -59.49
CA ALA A 97 -59.88 -26.31 -59.89
C ALA A 97 -60.03 -27.38 -58.79
N LYS A 98 -59.92 -28.65 -59.19
CA LYS A 98 -60.14 -29.92 -58.45
C LYS A 98 -59.98 -29.84 -56.91
N MET A 99 -61.07 -30.16 -56.23
CA MET A 99 -61.25 -30.13 -54.76
C MET A 99 -60.31 -31.07 -54.00
N THR A 100 -59.78 -30.61 -52.87
CA THR A 100 -59.37 -31.47 -51.75
C THR A 100 -60.43 -31.36 -50.64
N ASN A 101 -61.00 -32.49 -50.20
CA ASN A 101 -62.05 -32.51 -49.16
C ASN A 101 -61.51 -32.28 -47.73
N THR A 102 -60.21 -32.02 -47.59
CA THR A 102 -59.50 -31.86 -46.32
C THR A 102 -58.66 -30.59 -46.40
N LEU A 103 -58.87 -29.67 -45.44
CA LEU A 103 -57.94 -28.56 -45.18
C LEU A 103 -56.69 -29.13 -44.50
N ASP A 104 -55.50 -28.62 -44.83
CA ASP A 104 -54.28 -29.02 -44.16
C ASP A 104 -54.19 -28.42 -42.73
N ASP A 105 -53.39 -29.05 -41.86
CA ASP A 105 -53.25 -28.62 -40.45
C ASP A 105 -52.74 -27.17 -40.34
N THR A 106 -51.86 -26.75 -41.27
CA THR A 106 -51.28 -25.41 -41.26
C THR A 106 -52.28 -24.31 -41.62
N LEU A 107 -53.25 -24.63 -42.47
CA LEU A 107 -54.36 -23.76 -42.84
C LEU A 107 -55.37 -23.71 -41.69
N LEU A 108 -55.63 -24.83 -41.02
CA LEU A 108 -56.45 -24.86 -39.81
C LEU A 108 -55.86 -23.99 -38.70
N GLU A 109 -54.54 -24.07 -38.46
CA GLU A 109 -53.82 -23.18 -37.51
C GLU A 109 -53.98 -21.70 -37.89
N LEU A 110 -53.88 -21.35 -39.17
CA LEU A 110 -54.09 -19.98 -39.62
C LEU A 110 -55.54 -19.53 -39.39
N ILE A 111 -56.51 -20.38 -39.71
CA ILE A 111 -57.94 -20.09 -39.53
C ILE A 111 -58.24 -19.88 -38.05
N ASP A 112 -57.69 -20.70 -37.16
CA ASP A 112 -57.80 -20.56 -35.71
C ASP A 112 -57.16 -19.26 -35.22
N ALA A 113 -55.96 -18.92 -35.72
CA ALA A 113 -55.31 -17.63 -35.45
C ALA A 113 -56.08 -16.41 -35.99
N CYS A 114 -57.03 -16.63 -36.91
CA CYS A 114 -57.97 -15.64 -37.42
C CYS A 114 -59.38 -15.84 -36.83
N ASP A 115 -59.54 -16.46 -35.66
CA ASP A 115 -60.83 -16.66 -34.98
C ASP A 115 -61.91 -17.32 -35.85
N GLY A 116 -61.50 -18.26 -36.72
CA GLY A 116 -62.42 -18.97 -37.60
C GLY A 116 -62.84 -18.21 -38.86
N ARG A 117 -62.24 -17.04 -39.16
CA ARG A 117 -62.58 -16.20 -40.33
C ARG A 117 -62.09 -16.82 -41.65
N TYR A 118 -62.90 -17.71 -42.19
CA TYR A 118 -62.67 -18.42 -43.44
C TYR A 118 -63.90 -18.35 -44.35
N CYS A 119 -63.73 -17.87 -45.58
CA CYS A 119 -64.79 -17.75 -46.58
C CYS A 119 -64.44 -18.50 -47.87
N ARG A 120 -65.46 -18.98 -48.59
CA ARG A 120 -65.31 -19.77 -49.81
C ARG A 120 -66.10 -19.12 -50.95
N LEU A 121 -65.42 -18.78 -52.04
CA LEU A 121 -66.00 -18.10 -53.19
C LEU A 121 -66.02 -19.04 -54.41
N THR A 122 -67.19 -19.15 -55.05
CA THR A 122 -67.42 -19.91 -56.30
C THR A 122 -67.90 -18.99 -57.40
N THR A 123 -67.45 -19.23 -58.64
CA THR A 123 -67.81 -18.41 -59.81
C THR A 123 -69.30 -18.51 -60.18
N SER A 124 -70.00 -19.56 -59.74
CA SER A 124 -71.44 -19.78 -60.01
C SER A 124 -72.41 -19.03 -59.07
N GLU A 125 -71.95 -18.59 -57.89
CA GLU A 125 -72.77 -17.96 -56.83
C GLU A 125 -72.08 -16.71 -56.25
N ALA A 126 -71.42 -15.95 -57.13
CA ALA A 126 -70.47 -14.91 -56.71
C ALA A 126 -71.12 -13.80 -55.87
N ARG A 127 -72.39 -13.44 -56.10
CA ARG A 127 -73.02 -12.30 -55.42
C ARG A 127 -73.37 -12.58 -53.95
N ASP A 128 -74.05 -13.69 -53.68
CA ASP A 128 -74.49 -14.03 -52.31
C ASP A 128 -73.30 -14.36 -51.40
N LYS A 129 -72.27 -15.03 -51.95
CA LYS A 129 -71.04 -15.35 -51.22
C LYS A 129 -70.15 -14.12 -50.96
N VAL A 130 -70.11 -13.16 -51.89
CA VAL A 130 -69.43 -11.87 -51.65
C VAL A 130 -70.17 -11.05 -50.59
N ASN A 131 -71.51 -11.07 -50.57
CA ASN A 131 -72.30 -10.43 -49.50
C ASN A 131 -72.01 -11.07 -48.12
N ALA A 132 -71.85 -12.39 -48.06
CA ALA A 132 -71.45 -13.08 -46.83
C ALA A 132 -70.03 -12.69 -46.36
N LEU A 133 -69.07 -12.54 -47.29
CA LEU A 133 -67.73 -12.05 -46.97
C LEU A 133 -67.77 -10.62 -46.40
N VAL A 134 -68.54 -9.73 -47.01
CA VAL A 134 -68.70 -8.35 -46.52
C VAL A 134 -69.36 -8.33 -45.14
N SER A 135 -70.36 -9.18 -44.90
CA SER A 135 -70.99 -9.31 -43.58
C SER A 135 -70.01 -9.82 -42.51
N MET A 136 -69.10 -10.74 -42.88
CA MET A 136 -68.03 -11.21 -42.00
C MET A 136 -67.05 -10.10 -41.64
N VAL A 137 -66.67 -9.27 -42.63
CA VAL A 137 -65.80 -8.10 -42.39
C VAL A 137 -66.49 -7.07 -41.50
N ASP A 138 -67.78 -6.79 -41.72
CA ASP A 138 -68.56 -5.87 -40.87
C ASP A 138 -68.59 -6.35 -39.42
N TYR A 139 -68.87 -7.63 -39.19
CA TYR A 139 -68.88 -8.22 -37.85
C TYR A 139 -67.51 -8.12 -37.17
N MET A 140 -66.44 -8.46 -37.91
CA MET A 140 -65.05 -8.37 -37.46
C MET A 140 -64.68 -6.94 -37.03
N LEU A 141 -65.13 -5.92 -37.77
CA LEU A 141 -64.88 -4.51 -37.44
C LEU A 141 -65.61 -4.06 -36.17
N VAL A 142 -66.82 -4.56 -35.94
CA VAL A 142 -67.60 -4.28 -34.72
C VAL A 142 -66.92 -4.89 -33.50
N GLU A 143 -66.52 -6.16 -33.57
CA GLU A 143 -65.82 -6.84 -32.47
C GLU A 143 -64.44 -6.24 -32.18
N SER A 144 -63.77 -5.70 -33.20
CA SER A 144 -62.46 -5.07 -33.06
C SER A 144 -62.49 -3.66 -32.45
N GLY A 145 -63.64 -3.22 -31.90
CA GLY A 145 -63.74 -2.00 -31.09
C GLY A 145 -64.22 -0.75 -31.85
N GLY A 146 -64.89 -0.90 -33.00
CA GLY A 146 -65.63 0.18 -33.66
C GLY A 146 -64.81 1.24 -34.39
N ALA A 147 -63.49 1.05 -34.54
CA ALA A 147 -62.56 2.06 -35.05
C ALA A 147 -62.28 2.01 -36.59
N GLY A 148 -63.21 1.52 -37.40
CA GLY A 148 -63.11 1.62 -38.87
C GLY A 148 -62.07 0.73 -39.57
N GLY A 149 -61.28 -0.05 -38.82
CA GLY A 149 -60.31 -1.01 -39.36
C GLY A 149 -58.93 -0.91 -38.71
N TYR A 150 -57.96 -1.58 -39.32
CA TYR A 150 -56.55 -1.47 -38.94
C TYR A 150 -56.03 -0.07 -39.29
N SER A 151 -55.64 0.68 -38.26
CA SER A 151 -55.34 2.12 -38.36
C SER A 151 -53.84 2.41 -38.49
N GLN A 152 -53.51 3.65 -38.89
CA GLN A 152 -52.11 4.12 -38.95
C GLN A 152 -51.45 4.15 -37.57
N ALA A 153 -52.22 4.38 -36.51
CA ALA A 153 -51.71 4.34 -35.13
C ALA A 153 -51.26 2.92 -34.73
N MET A 154 -52.01 1.89 -35.14
CA MET A 154 -51.64 0.49 -34.89
C MET A 154 -50.38 0.10 -35.66
N LEU A 155 -50.22 0.56 -36.91
CA LEU A 155 -48.99 0.37 -37.68
C LEU A 155 -47.78 1.01 -36.99
N GLY A 156 -47.90 2.27 -36.58
CA GLY A 156 -46.82 2.97 -35.87
C GLY A 156 -46.46 2.30 -34.54
N GLU A 157 -47.42 1.69 -33.85
CA GLU A 157 -47.16 0.89 -32.66
C GLU A 157 -46.43 -0.42 -32.95
N ALA A 158 -46.82 -1.15 -33.99
CA ALA A 158 -46.14 -2.36 -34.43
C ALA A 158 -44.69 -2.10 -34.82
N GLU A 159 -44.43 -1.06 -35.62
CA GLU A 159 -43.09 -0.65 -36.03
C GLU A 159 -42.21 -0.27 -34.83
N ARG A 160 -42.76 0.49 -33.87
CA ARG A 160 -42.04 0.86 -32.65
C ARG A 160 -41.69 -0.37 -31.80
N ARG A 161 -42.62 -1.29 -31.57
CA ARG A 161 -42.35 -2.53 -30.82
C ARG A 161 -41.27 -3.38 -31.51
N SER A 162 -41.30 -3.49 -32.83
CA SER A 162 -40.28 -4.20 -33.62
C SER A 162 -38.89 -3.55 -33.49
N ALA A 163 -38.83 -2.21 -33.52
CA ALA A 163 -37.58 -1.47 -33.31
C ALA A 163 -37.04 -1.61 -31.88
N GLU A 164 -37.91 -1.59 -30.87
CA GLU A 164 -37.57 -1.83 -29.46
C GLU A 164 -37.03 -3.24 -29.25
N ASP A 165 -37.66 -4.27 -29.81
CA ASP A 165 -37.19 -5.66 -29.74
C ASP A 165 -35.81 -5.83 -30.37
N THR A 166 -35.58 -5.20 -31.53
CA THR A 166 -34.28 -5.21 -32.21
C THR A 166 -33.21 -4.54 -31.35
N SER A 167 -33.54 -3.38 -30.77
CA SER A 167 -32.66 -2.64 -29.87
C SER A 167 -32.36 -3.46 -28.60
N MET A 168 -33.37 -4.12 -28.02
CA MET A 168 -33.23 -4.97 -26.83
C MET A 168 -32.34 -6.19 -27.12
N ARG A 169 -32.46 -6.81 -28.30
CA ARG A 169 -31.58 -7.91 -28.73
C ARG A 169 -30.13 -7.46 -28.85
N MET A 170 -29.88 -6.32 -29.51
CA MET A 170 -28.53 -5.75 -29.61
C MET A 170 -27.95 -5.42 -28.24
N LEU A 171 -28.74 -4.84 -27.34
CA LEU A 171 -28.30 -4.53 -25.98
C LEU A 171 -27.95 -5.80 -25.19
N LYS A 172 -28.80 -6.84 -25.25
CA LYS A 172 -28.53 -8.15 -24.64
C LYS A 172 -27.24 -8.78 -25.17
N GLN A 173 -26.96 -8.64 -26.47
CA GLN A 173 -25.71 -9.13 -27.07
C GLN A 173 -24.50 -8.35 -26.54
N LYS A 174 -24.58 -7.01 -26.47
CA LYS A 174 -23.51 -6.16 -25.93
C LYS A 174 -23.22 -6.46 -24.46
N VAL A 175 -24.25 -6.70 -23.65
CA VAL A 175 -24.09 -7.09 -22.24
C VAL A 175 -23.35 -8.42 -22.12
N ARG A 176 -23.74 -9.44 -22.89
CA ARG A 176 -23.04 -10.74 -22.93
C ARG A 176 -21.58 -10.60 -23.34
N GLU A 177 -21.29 -9.76 -24.34
CA GLU A 177 -19.92 -9.49 -24.78
C GLU A 177 -19.10 -8.78 -23.68
N ALA A 178 -19.69 -7.79 -23.00
CA ALA A 178 -19.05 -7.10 -21.89
C ALA A 178 -18.77 -8.03 -20.71
N GLU A 179 -19.71 -8.89 -20.34
CA GLU A 179 -19.52 -9.91 -19.30
C GLU A 179 -18.40 -10.88 -19.65
N ALA A 180 -18.34 -11.35 -20.90
CA ALA A 180 -17.26 -12.23 -21.36
C ALA A 180 -15.89 -11.55 -21.27
N LYS A 181 -15.79 -10.28 -21.71
CA LYS A 181 -14.56 -9.49 -21.59
C LYS A 181 -14.15 -9.27 -20.13
N MET A 182 -15.11 -9.00 -19.25
CA MET A 182 -14.86 -8.82 -17.82
C MET A 182 -14.33 -10.11 -17.18
N ARG A 183 -14.91 -11.27 -17.51
CA ARG A 183 -14.42 -12.58 -17.05
C ARG A 183 -13.00 -12.86 -17.55
N ALA A 184 -12.71 -12.60 -18.82
CA ALA A 184 -11.37 -12.78 -19.39
C ALA A 184 -10.33 -11.87 -18.70
N PHE A 185 -10.69 -10.60 -18.45
CA PHE A 185 -9.83 -9.68 -17.71
C PHE A 185 -9.59 -10.14 -16.26
N GLY A 186 -10.63 -10.65 -15.59
CA GLY A 186 -10.52 -11.25 -14.26
C GLY A 186 -9.57 -12.46 -14.22
N GLN A 187 -9.63 -13.34 -15.21
CA GLN A 187 -8.71 -14.48 -15.31
C GLN A 187 -7.26 -14.05 -15.55
N MET A 188 -7.03 -13.08 -16.43
CA MET A 188 -5.69 -12.55 -16.71
C MET A 188 -5.07 -11.88 -15.49
N THR A 189 -5.86 -11.14 -14.71
CA THR A 189 -5.40 -10.50 -13.47
C THR A 189 -5.07 -11.52 -12.40
N ALA A 190 -5.94 -12.52 -12.19
CA ALA A 190 -5.69 -13.62 -11.25
C ALA A 190 -4.41 -14.40 -11.60
N GLN A 191 -4.19 -14.73 -12.89
CA GLN A 191 -2.96 -15.40 -13.33
C GLN A 191 -1.70 -14.56 -13.07
N ARG A 192 -1.79 -13.23 -13.26
CA ARG A 192 -0.66 -12.33 -13.00
C ARG A 192 -0.34 -12.23 -11.51
N GLU A 193 -1.35 -12.24 -10.65
CA GLU A 193 -1.17 -12.27 -9.20
C GLU A 193 -0.60 -13.60 -8.73
N GLU A 194 -1.09 -14.72 -9.23
CA GLU A 194 -0.56 -16.05 -8.91
C GLU A 194 0.91 -16.18 -9.33
N ARG A 195 1.27 -15.70 -10.52
CA ARG A 195 2.67 -15.69 -10.99
C ARG A 195 3.56 -14.85 -10.07
N ARG A 196 3.12 -13.66 -9.67
CA ARG A 196 3.85 -12.82 -8.72
C ARG A 196 3.98 -13.48 -7.35
N ALA A 197 2.95 -14.17 -6.88
CA ALA A 197 2.99 -14.90 -5.61
C ALA A 197 4.05 -16.02 -5.65
N LYS A 198 4.10 -16.79 -6.73
CA LYS A 198 5.12 -17.83 -6.96
C LYS A 198 6.53 -17.24 -7.00
N GLU A 199 6.75 -16.15 -7.74
CA GLU A 199 8.05 -15.47 -7.81
C GLU A 199 8.51 -14.97 -6.42
N VAL A 200 7.59 -14.41 -5.62
CA VAL A 200 7.89 -13.98 -4.25
C VAL A 200 8.20 -15.16 -3.32
N GLU A 201 7.48 -16.27 -3.45
CA GLU A 201 7.72 -17.49 -2.67
C GLU A 201 9.08 -18.10 -2.99
N GLU A 202 9.45 -18.18 -4.28
CA GLU A 202 10.77 -18.63 -4.71
C GLU A 202 11.90 -17.73 -4.19
N LEU A 203 11.74 -16.41 -4.24
CA LEU A 203 12.71 -15.47 -3.67
C LEU A 203 12.85 -15.65 -2.16
N ARG A 204 11.73 -15.82 -1.43
CA ARG A 204 11.76 -16.10 0.01
C ARG A 204 12.48 -17.42 0.32
N ALA A 205 12.25 -18.47 -0.46
CA ALA A 205 12.94 -19.75 -0.31
C ALA A 205 14.45 -19.61 -0.53
N LYS A 206 14.88 -18.87 -1.56
CA LYS A 206 16.29 -18.57 -1.82
C LYS A 206 16.94 -17.82 -0.66
N HIS A 207 16.31 -16.75 -0.18
CA HIS A 207 16.82 -16.00 0.97
C HIS A 207 16.84 -16.84 2.26
N ALA A 208 15.88 -17.73 2.47
CA ALA A 208 15.88 -18.64 3.61
C ALA A 208 17.04 -19.65 3.54
N GLU A 209 17.35 -20.17 2.35
CA GLU A 209 18.49 -21.07 2.13
C GLU A 209 19.83 -20.35 2.37
N GLU A 210 19.98 -19.14 1.83
CA GLU A 210 21.16 -18.29 2.04
C GLU A 210 21.37 -18.00 3.53
N ARG A 211 20.33 -17.58 4.24
CA ARG A 211 20.35 -17.38 5.70
C ARG A 211 20.75 -18.65 6.46
N ARG A 212 20.34 -19.83 5.99
CA ARG A 212 20.72 -21.12 6.59
C ARG A 212 22.20 -21.41 6.38
N LYS A 213 22.74 -21.12 5.18
CA LYS A 213 24.17 -21.24 4.86
C LYS A 213 25.01 -20.30 5.72
N GLU A 214 24.65 -19.01 5.78
CA GLU A 214 25.32 -18.03 6.64
C GLU A 214 25.28 -18.44 8.13
N ALA A 215 24.14 -18.94 8.61
CA ALA A 215 24.03 -19.40 10.00
C ALA A 215 24.92 -20.63 10.28
N ALA A 216 25.02 -21.55 9.33
CA ALA A 216 25.91 -22.71 9.43
C ALA A 216 27.39 -22.29 9.44
N GLU A 217 27.79 -21.36 8.57
CA GLU A 217 29.14 -20.80 8.55
C GLU A 217 29.47 -20.07 9.85
N ARG A 218 28.56 -19.24 10.37
CA ARG A 218 28.74 -18.57 11.67
C ARG A 218 28.89 -19.56 12.81
N ARG A 219 28.10 -20.65 12.83
CA ARG A 219 28.25 -21.73 13.83
C ARG A 219 29.60 -22.43 13.72
N SER A 220 30.05 -22.72 12.50
CA SER A 220 31.37 -23.31 12.26
C SER A 220 32.50 -22.38 12.72
N TYR A 221 32.41 -21.10 12.39
CA TYR A 221 33.38 -20.09 12.84
C TYR A 221 33.38 -19.95 14.37
N GLN A 222 32.20 -19.91 14.98
CA GLN A 222 32.03 -19.83 16.43
C GLN A 222 32.63 -21.06 17.13
N ALA A 223 32.37 -22.28 16.63
CA ALA A 223 32.96 -23.50 17.17
C ALA A 223 34.49 -23.46 17.09
N LYS A 224 35.06 -23.07 15.93
CA LYS A 224 36.53 -22.89 15.79
C LYS A 224 37.09 -21.87 16.77
N LYS A 225 36.37 -20.77 16.98
CA LYS A 225 36.74 -19.72 17.94
C LYS A 225 36.74 -20.26 19.37
N GLU A 226 35.71 -21.00 19.76
CA GLU A 226 35.62 -21.65 21.08
C GLU A 226 36.75 -22.66 21.28
N THR A 227 37.05 -23.50 20.28
CA THR A 227 38.20 -24.43 20.36
C THR A 227 39.52 -23.69 20.52
N LEU A 228 39.70 -22.56 19.81
CA LEU A 228 40.89 -21.73 19.92
C LEU A 228 40.97 -21.04 21.30
N GLU A 229 39.85 -20.52 21.81
CA GLU A 229 39.76 -19.94 23.15
C GLU A 229 40.09 -20.97 24.23
N GLU A 230 39.58 -22.21 24.12
CA GLU A 230 39.94 -23.32 25.01
C GLU A 230 41.42 -23.66 24.94
N ALA A 231 42.00 -23.72 23.73
CA ALA A 231 43.43 -23.96 23.55
C ALA A 231 44.29 -22.83 24.17
N VAL A 232 43.87 -21.57 24.03
CA VAL A 232 44.54 -20.41 24.65
C VAL A 232 44.40 -20.44 26.16
N ILE A 233 43.23 -20.80 26.71
CA ILE A 233 43.02 -20.94 28.15
C ILE A 233 43.90 -22.07 28.70
N SER A 234 43.97 -23.21 28.03
CA SER A 234 44.87 -24.32 28.39
C SER A 234 46.34 -23.89 28.35
N HIS A 235 46.76 -23.19 27.29
CA HIS A 235 48.12 -22.67 27.18
C HIS A 235 48.42 -21.63 28.27
N ARG A 236 47.47 -20.75 28.57
CA ARG A 236 47.56 -19.75 29.64
C ARG A 236 47.58 -20.39 31.04
N ALA A 237 46.83 -21.46 31.27
CA ALA A 237 46.90 -22.24 32.51
C ALA A 237 48.26 -22.94 32.67
N THR A 238 48.82 -23.43 31.56
CA THR A 238 50.18 -23.99 31.51
C THR A 238 51.25 -22.92 31.79
N LEU A 239 51.04 -21.69 31.30
CA LEU A 239 51.89 -20.53 31.58
C LEU A 239 51.69 -19.97 33.01
N HIS A 240 50.49 -20.10 33.60
CA HIS A 240 50.19 -19.67 34.97
C HIS A 240 50.75 -20.59 36.06
N LEU A 241 51.30 -21.76 35.73
CA LEU A 241 52.22 -22.49 36.61
C LEU A 241 53.57 -21.77 36.79
N HIS A 242 53.85 -20.74 35.98
CA HIS A 242 55.11 -19.98 36.03
C HIS A 242 54.97 -18.48 36.26
N ASN A 243 53.77 -17.92 36.46
CA ASN A 243 53.62 -16.52 36.90
C ASN A 243 52.24 -16.26 37.51
N LYS A 244 52.22 -15.93 38.82
CA LYS A 244 51.10 -15.26 39.50
C LYS A 244 51.13 -13.77 39.11
N PRO A 245 50.04 -13.17 38.63
CA PRO A 245 49.90 -11.72 38.65
C PRO A 245 49.48 -11.25 40.05
N ASP A 246 50.09 -10.17 40.51
CA ASP A 246 49.83 -9.47 41.77
C ASP A 246 48.38 -9.01 41.94
N ASP A 247 47.92 -9.04 43.19
CA ASP A 247 46.55 -8.77 43.69
C ASP A 247 46.18 -7.27 43.75
N GLU A 248 46.92 -6.39 43.06
CA GLU A 248 46.84 -4.92 43.21
C GLU A 248 45.91 -4.23 42.19
N ASP A 249 45.69 -4.80 41.00
CA ASP A 249 44.95 -4.15 39.89
C ASP A 249 43.45 -4.52 39.82
N THR A 250 43.00 -5.51 40.58
CA THR A 250 41.60 -5.99 40.61
C THR A 250 40.62 -5.03 41.32
N ASN A 251 41.13 -3.99 42.00
CA ASN A 251 40.33 -3.09 42.83
C ASN A 251 40.25 -1.63 42.32
N LYS A 252 40.60 -1.39 41.05
CA LYS A 252 40.57 -0.06 40.40
C LYS A 252 39.42 0.03 39.39
N LEU A 253 38.60 1.08 39.48
CA LEU A 253 37.49 1.34 38.54
C LEU A 253 37.79 2.59 37.72
N SER A 254 37.86 2.45 36.40
CA SER A 254 38.12 3.57 35.48
C SER A 254 36.84 4.14 34.87
N VAL A 255 36.74 5.46 34.84
CA VAL A 255 35.60 6.23 34.32
C VAL A 255 36.11 7.22 33.29
N VAL A 256 35.55 7.19 32.08
CA VAL A 256 35.92 8.11 31.00
C VAL A 256 34.84 9.18 30.86
N LEU A 257 35.20 10.46 30.97
CA LEU A 257 34.29 11.58 30.76
C LEU A 257 34.25 11.93 29.28
N LEU A 258 33.06 11.97 28.69
CA LEU A 258 32.84 12.28 27.27
C LEU A 258 31.81 13.40 27.14
N GLY A 259 32.01 14.30 26.18
CA GLY A 259 31.12 15.45 26.00
C GLY A 259 31.77 16.52 25.13
N LEU A 260 30.96 17.43 24.60
CA LEU A 260 31.44 18.54 23.79
C LEU A 260 32.27 19.55 24.61
N SER A 261 32.98 20.41 23.91
CA SER A 261 33.72 21.52 24.46
C SER A 261 32.77 22.48 25.16
N GLY A 262 33.14 22.90 26.37
CA GLY A 262 32.30 23.72 27.23
C GLY A 262 31.15 22.98 27.94
N SER A 263 31.01 21.65 27.83
CA SER A 263 29.97 20.91 28.57
C SER A 263 30.23 20.81 30.08
N GLY A 264 31.40 21.24 30.55
CA GLY A 264 31.77 21.25 31.97
C GLY A 264 32.46 19.97 32.46
N LYS A 265 33.02 19.13 31.57
CA LYS A 265 33.73 17.88 31.93
C LYS A 265 34.80 18.09 33.01
N THR A 266 35.77 18.97 32.74
CA THR A 266 36.89 19.25 33.64
C THR A 266 36.42 19.87 34.96
N SER A 267 35.47 20.81 34.90
CA SER A 267 34.90 21.43 36.10
C SER A 267 34.12 20.43 36.97
N ALA A 268 33.35 19.53 36.35
CA ALA A 268 32.66 18.44 37.05
C ALA A 268 33.67 17.48 37.67
N LEU A 269 34.75 17.14 36.98
CA LEU A 269 35.83 16.31 37.53
C LEU A 269 36.52 16.98 38.72
N ASN A 270 36.82 18.28 38.64
CA ASN A 270 37.39 19.06 39.74
C ASN A 270 36.46 19.02 40.97
N LEU A 271 35.15 19.23 40.76
CA LEU A 271 34.16 19.16 41.84
C LEU A 271 34.08 17.76 42.46
N ILE A 272 33.98 16.71 41.63
CA ILE A 272 33.94 15.31 42.09
C ILE A 272 35.18 15.01 42.92
N SER A 273 36.36 15.41 42.44
CA SER A 273 37.63 15.15 43.12
C SER A 273 37.71 15.83 44.49
N ALA A 274 37.32 17.11 44.56
CA ALA A 274 37.31 17.86 45.81
C ALA A 274 36.34 17.25 46.85
N ARG A 275 35.17 16.78 46.41
CA ARG A 275 34.13 16.27 47.32
C ARG A 275 34.29 14.80 47.70
N ALA A 276 34.93 14.01 46.85
CA ALA A 276 35.10 12.58 47.06
C ALA A 276 36.19 12.23 48.09
N GLY A 277 37.22 13.07 48.22
CA GLY A 277 38.34 12.85 49.14
C GLY A 277 38.14 13.41 50.56
N ASN A 278 36.99 14.00 50.90
CA ASN A 278 36.79 14.79 52.13
C ASN A 278 37.84 15.90 52.33
N HIS A 279 38.52 16.34 51.27
CA HIS A 279 39.51 17.43 51.33
C HIS A 279 38.81 18.74 50.95
N TYR A 280 38.72 19.65 51.91
CA TYR A 280 38.45 21.05 51.59
C TYR A 280 39.67 21.60 50.85
N PRO A 281 39.50 22.31 49.72
CA PRO A 281 40.61 23.04 49.15
C PRO A 281 41.12 24.05 50.18
N ASP A 282 42.41 23.98 50.51
CA ASP A 282 43.09 25.11 51.12
C ASP A 282 42.97 26.29 50.16
N SER A 283 42.49 27.40 50.70
CA SER A 283 42.27 28.67 50.01
C SER A 283 43.45 29.03 49.10
N GLY A 284 43.17 29.21 47.80
CA GLY A 284 44.08 29.89 46.87
C GLY A 284 44.41 29.09 45.61
N SER A 285 43.56 29.18 44.59
CA SER A 285 44.03 29.19 43.21
C SER A 285 42.98 29.92 42.37
N ASP A 286 43.45 30.95 41.67
CA ASP A 286 42.69 31.97 40.96
C ASP A 286 41.61 31.41 40.01
N ASP A 287 40.64 32.27 39.70
CA ASP A 287 39.69 32.14 38.59
C ASP A 287 40.47 31.95 37.26
N GLU A 288 40.95 30.74 37.00
CA GLU A 288 41.50 30.38 35.71
C GLU A 288 40.35 30.34 34.69
N ILE A 289 40.51 31.14 33.64
CA ILE A 289 39.63 31.16 32.47
C ILE A 289 39.46 29.72 31.98
N PRO A 290 38.22 29.21 31.76
CA PRO A 290 38.01 27.85 31.27
C PRO A 290 38.73 27.63 29.94
N GLN A 291 39.85 26.92 29.96
CA GLN A 291 40.59 26.57 28.74
C GLN A 291 40.04 25.28 28.13
N PRO A 292 40.04 25.14 26.79
CA PRO A 292 39.70 23.89 26.14
C PRO A 292 40.64 22.77 26.56
N THR A 293 40.10 21.61 26.97
CA THR A 293 40.89 20.40 27.21
C THR A 293 41.52 19.94 25.89
N LEU A 294 42.85 20.04 25.75
CA LEU A 294 43.57 19.68 24.52
C LEU A 294 44.08 18.23 24.51
N ALA A 295 44.33 17.64 25.67
CA ALA A 295 44.87 16.29 25.85
C ALA A 295 44.10 15.50 26.92
N CYS A 296 44.16 14.16 26.85
CA CYS A 296 43.54 13.33 27.88
C CYS A 296 44.31 13.45 29.20
N THR A 297 43.60 13.66 30.32
CA THR A 297 44.22 13.72 31.64
C THR A 297 43.64 12.66 32.55
N ARG A 298 44.50 12.09 33.40
CA ARG A 298 44.17 11.02 34.35
C ARG A 298 44.20 11.58 35.76
N ARG A 299 43.13 11.35 36.51
CA ARG A 299 43.02 11.72 37.93
C ARG A 299 42.51 10.55 38.76
N GLU A 300 43.16 10.29 39.88
CA GLU A 300 42.75 9.25 40.82
C GLU A 300 41.99 9.86 42.00
N VAL A 301 40.96 9.15 42.45
CA VAL A 301 40.11 9.54 43.56
C VAL A 301 39.83 8.30 44.41
N CYS A 302 40.11 8.37 45.71
CA CYS A 302 39.83 7.28 46.65
C CYS A 302 38.49 7.53 47.36
N VAL A 303 37.54 6.61 47.23
CA VAL A 303 36.21 6.69 47.85
C VAL A 303 35.95 5.41 48.63
N ALA A 304 35.72 5.54 49.94
CA ALA A 304 35.40 4.40 50.82
C ALA A 304 36.35 3.18 50.67
N GLY A 305 37.64 3.43 50.44
CA GLY A 305 38.66 2.38 50.26
C GLY A 305 38.78 1.80 48.84
N ARG A 306 37.99 2.27 47.88
CA ARG A 306 38.09 1.91 46.46
C ARG A 306 38.76 3.00 45.64
N ARG A 307 39.64 2.61 44.70
CA ARG A 307 40.36 3.52 43.80
C ARG A 307 39.53 3.75 42.52
N LEU A 308 39.10 4.98 42.31
CA LEU A 308 38.45 5.43 41.07
C LEU A 308 39.43 6.22 40.22
N VAL A 309 39.54 5.88 38.95
CA VAL A 309 40.40 6.56 37.97
C VAL A 309 39.50 7.29 36.99
N PHE A 310 39.49 8.61 37.02
CA PHE A 310 38.78 9.42 36.05
C PHE A 310 39.73 9.84 34.92
N VAL A 311 39.28 9.68 33.68
CA VAL A 311 39.97 10.14 32.48
C VAL A 311 39.14 11.27 31.89
N ASP A 312 39.64 12.50 32.00
CA ASP A 312 39.07 13.66 31.30
C ASP A 312 39.57 13.64 29.86
N THR A 313 38.66 13.80 28.90
CA THR A 313 39.01 13.72 27.49
C THR A 313 38.79 15.07 26.79
N PRO A 314 39.61 15.41 25.79
CA PRO A 314 39.23 16.39 24.79
C PRO A 314 37.99 15.91 24.01
N GLU A 315 37.49 16.72 23.08
CA GLU A 315 36.59 16.21 22.06
C GLU A 315 37.30 15.13 21.24
N LEU A 316 36.75 13.91 21.29
CA LEU A 316 37.27 12.74 20.59
C LEU A 316 36.82 12.68 19.13
N TRP A 317 35.74 13.39 18.81
CA TRP A 317 35.17 13.50 17.47
C TRP A 317 34.75 14.95 17.21
N ASP A 318 34.82 15.38 15.96
CA ASP A 318 34.36 16.69 15.52
C ASP A 318 32.84 16.75 15.30
N GLY A 319 32.35 17.91 14.84
CA GLY A 319 30.94 18.15 14.55
C GLY A 319 30.36 17.24 13.46
N ASP A 320 31.21 16.70 12.57
CA ASP A 320 30.85 15.78 11.50
C ASP A 320 30.94 14.30 11.94
N GLY A 321 31.37 14.04 13.18
CA GLY A 321 31.49 12.69 13.74
C GLY A 321 32.72 11.93 13.24
N VAL A 322 33.73 12.65 12.75
CA VAL A 322 35.05 12.11 12.45
C VAL A 322 35.85 12.05 13.74
N GLU A 323 36.33 10.86 14.08
CA GLU A 323 37.09 10.62 15.31
C GLU A 323 38.58 10.97 15.13
N ASN A 324 39.22 11.39 16.21
CA ASN A 324 40.68 11.51 16.26
C ASN A 324 41.27 10.24 16.90
N PRO A 325 41.91 9.34 16.13
CA PRO A 325 42.36 8.04 16.63
C PRO A 325 43.44 8.16 17.71
N GLU A 326 44.29 9.18 17.66
CA GLU A 326 45.33 9.42 18.67
C GLU A 326 44.70 9.78 20.03
N LYS A 327 43.72 10.69 20.03
CA LYS A 327 42.99 11.06 21.27
C LYS A 327 42.22 9.87 21.86
N VAL A 328 41.64 9.02 21.00
CA VAL A 328 40.97 7.79 21.44
C VAL A 328 41.97 6.81 22.04
N LYS A 329 43.15 6.65 21.42
CA LYS A 329 44.23 5.80 21.92
C LYS A 329 44.75 6.29 23.27
N ASP A 330 44.95 7.59 23.44
CA ASP A 330 45.34 8.23 24.71
C ASP A 330 44.31 7.96 25.81
N CYS A 331 43.02 8.16 25.48
CA CYS A 331 41.92 7.90 26.39
C CYS A 331 41.92 6.43 26.86
N LEU A 332 42.11 5.47 25.96
CA LEU A 332 42.11 4.05 26.29
C LEU A 332 43.36 3.63 27.07
N ALA A 333 44.52 4.19 26.73
CA ALA A 333 45.78 3.95 27.43
C ALA A 333 45.70 4.41 28.90
N LEU A 334 45.13 5.59 29.15
CA LEU A 334 44.92 6.10 30.52
C LEU A 334 43.83 5.36 31.30
N ALA A 335 42.92 4.67 30.60
CA ALA A 335 41.82 3.90 31.19
C ALA A 335 42.12 2.40 31.40
N LEU A 336 43.35 1.94 31.12
CA LEU A 336 43.77 0.54 31.26
C LEU A 336 43.40 -0.04 32.65
N PRO A 337 42.92 -1.30 32.73
CA PRO A 337 42.82 -2.31 31.65
C PRO A 337 41.67 -2.10 30.65
N GLY A 338 40.83 -1.09 30.87
CA GLY A 338 39.73 -0.69 30.00
C GLY A 338 38.68 0.11 30.77
N PRO A 339 37.91 0.99 30.12
CA PRO A 339 36.93 1.84 30.80
C PRO A 339 35.80 1.02 31.42
N HIS A 340 35.51 1.21 32.70
CA HIS A 340 34.41 0.52 33.37
C HIS A 340 33.08 1.22 33.09
N VAL A 341 33.10 2.56 33.09
CA VAL A 341 31.93 3.41 32.88
C VAL A 341 32.28 4.55 31.92
N PHE A 342 31.36 4.88 31.04
CA PHE A 342 31.39 6.11 30.23
C PHE A 342 30.43 7.14 30.83
N LEU A 343 30.94 8.32 31.15
CA LEU A 343 30.16 9.41 31.74
C LEU A 343 29.93 10.50 30.69
N LEU A 344 28.71 10.56 30.15
CA LEU A 344 28.34 11.54 29.12
C LEU A 344 27.94 12.85 29.79
N VAL A 345 28.78 13.87 29.71
CA VAL A 345 28.60 15.16 30.39
C VAL A 345 27.87 16.14 29.48
N LEU A 346 26.67 16.55 29.90
CA LEU A 346 25.77 17.47 29.21
C LEU A 346 25.48 18.69 30.09
N GLN A 347 25.39 19.87 29.49
CA GLN A 347 24.99 21.08 30.20
C GLN A 347 23.46 21.19 30.26
N VAL A 348 22.90 21.50 31.43
CA VAL A 348 21.44 21.73 31.54
C VAL A 348 21.05 23.00 30.78
N GLY A 349 19.97 22.90 30.00
CA GLY A 349 19.46 23.98 29.16
C GLY A 349 20.17 24.12 27.80
N ARG A 350 21.25 23.36 27.56
CA ARG A 350 21.95 23.32 26.28
C ARG A 350 22.07 21.87 25.80
N PHE A 351 21.16 21.48 24.92
CA PHE A 351 21.20 20.19 24.24
C PHE A 351 21.21 20.40 22.73
N THR A 352 22.28 19.94 22.08
CA THR A 352 22.58 20.19 20.67
C THR A 352 22.38 18.92 19.82
N GLN A 353 22.28 19.10 18.50
CA GLN A 353 22.21 17.98 17.56
C GLN A 353 23.46 17.09 17.66
N CYS A 354 24.65 17.68 17.83
CA CYS A 354 25.89 16.93 18.03
C CYS A 354 25.85 16.04 19.28
N GLU A 355 25.28 16.53 20.39
CA GLU A 355 25.09 15.73 21.61
C GLU A 355 24.10 14.57 21.40
N SER A 356 23.06 14.77 20.59
CA SER A 356 22.09 13.70 20.30
C SER A 356 22.71 12.48 19.60
N LEU A 357 23.85 12.66 18.92
CA LEU A 357 24.59 11.61 18.21
C LEU A 357 25.64 10.91 19.10
N MET A 358 25.90 11.41 20.31
CA MET A 358 26.93 10.85 21.20
C MET A 358 26.81 9.34 21.46
N PRO A 359 25.61 8.75 21.68
CA PRO A 359 25.51 7.29 21.82
C PRO A 359 25.97 6.53 20.57
N ALA A 360 25.71 7.06 19.37
CA ALA A 360 26.16 6.44 18.12
C ALA A 360 27.68 6.54 17.96
N HIS A 361 28.28 7.69 18.27
CA HIS A 361 29.74 7.86 18.27
C HIS A 361 30.41 6.97 19.31
N LEU A 362 29.84 6.87 20.51
CA LEU A 362 30.33 5.97 21.55
C LEU A 362 30.37 4.51 21.06
N GLN A 363 29.32 4.04 20.39
CA GLN A 363 29.28 2.68 19.84
C GLN A 363 30.26 2.48 18.68
N LYS A 364 30.43 3.49 17.83
CA LYS A 364 31.37 3.46 16.70
C LYS A 364 32.83 3.38 17.19
N VAL A 365 33.18 4.18 18.20
CA VAL A 365 34.56 4.31 18.71
C VAL A 365 34.91 3.15 19.65
N PHE A 366 34.03 2.85 20.61
CA PHE A 366 34.32 1.95 21.73
C PHE A 366 33.61 0.58 21.63
N GLY A 367 32.78 0.36 20.61
CA GLY A 367 32.07 -0.90 20.34
C GLY A 367 30.60 -0.87 20.78
N ARG A 368 29.81 -1.80 20.21
CA ARG A 368 28.33 -1.80 20.31
C ARG A 368 27.79 -1.75 21.74
N ASP A 369 28.45 -2.43 22.67
CA ASP A 369 27.97 -2.56 24.06
C ASP A 369 28.39 -1.38 24.95
N ALA A 370 29.15 -0.41 24.42
CA ALA A 370 29.65 0.73 25.20
C ALA A 370 28.52 1.61 25.78
N SER A 371 27.39 1.73 25.07
CA SER A 371 26.22 2.48 25.56
C SER A 371 25.59 1.86 26.81
N GLU A 372 25.66 0.53 26.97
CA GLU A 372 25.11 -0.17 28.14
C GLU A 372 25.91 0.11 29.41
N ARG A 373 27.16 0.57 29.25
CA ARG A 373 28.07 1.01 30.31
C ARG A 373 28.14 2.55 30.43
N ALA A 374 27.26 3.26 29.73
CA ALA A 374 27.18 4.71 29.79
C ALA A 374 26.12 5.20 30.77
N MET A 375 26.37 6.37 31.36
CA MET A 375 25.41 7.16 32.13
C MET A 375 25.56 8.64 31.80
N VAL A 376 24.52 9.44 32.03
CA VAL A 376 24.49 10.87 31.70
C VAL A 376 24.73 11.71 32.95
N LEU A 377 25.64 12.68 32.88
CA LEU A 377 25.86 13.67 33.92
C LEU A 377 25.39 15.04 33.43
N PHE A 378 24.37 15.58 34.08
CA PHE A 378 23.87 16.92 33.84
C PHE A 378 24.60 17.94 34.72
N VAL A 379 25.20 18.95 34.09
CA VAL A 379 25.99 19.98 34.75
C VAL A 379 25.24 21.32 34.72
N HIS A 380 25.09 21.95 35.88
CA HIS A 380 24.54 23.31 36.00
C HIS A 380 25.67 24.34 36.16
N LEU A 381 25.77 25.25 35.18
CA LEU A 381 26.80 26.31 35.14
C LEU A 381 26.36 27.67 35.72
N ASP A 382 25.05 27.92 35.89
CA ASP A 382 24.53 29.25 36.27
C ASP A 382 23.55 29.21 37.46
N GLN A 383 23.62 30.26 38.30
CA GLN A 383 22.79 30.55 39.48
C GLN A 383 21.47 31.28 39.13
N GLY A 384 21.31 31.77 37.90
CA GLY A 384 20.19 32.64 37.49
C GLY A 384 18.81 32.00 37.27
N LEU A 385 18.70 30.67 37.19
CA LEU A 385 17.39 30.04 37.02
C LEU A 385 16.63 29.97 38.35
N LYS A 386 15.64 30.86 38.50
CA LYS A 386 14.55 30.79 39.50
C LYS A 386 13.65 29.57 39.24
N ARG A 387 14.18 28.38 39.53
CA ARG A 387 13.54 27.11 39.91
C ARG A 387 14.60 26.05 39.67
N SER A 388 15.09 25.41 40.73
CA SER A 388 15.72 24.10 40.62
C SER A 388 14.65 23.11 40.15
N GLN A 389 14.37 23.10 38.84
CA GLN A 389 13.64 22.00 38.24
C GLN A 389 14.51 20.78 38.45
N ARG A 390 14.00 19.77 39.17
CA ARG A 390 14.75 18.52 39.40
C ARG A 390 15.17 17.99 38.03
N VAL A 391 16.39 17.49 37.87
CA VAL A 391 16.87 16.95 36.58
C VAL A 391 15.89 15.94 35.96
N HIS A 392 15.16 15.20 36.79
CA HIS A 392 14.08 14.32 36.36
C HIS A 392 12.97 15.04 35.56
N GLU A 393 12.49 16.19 36.04
CA GLU A 393 11.46 17.00 35.37
C GLU A 393 12.02 17.63 34.09
N TYR A 394 13.30 18.03 34.09
CA TYR A 394 13.99 18.52 32.90
C TYR A 394 14.03 17.45 31.80
N VAL A 395 14.44 16.22 32.12
CA VAL A 395 14.47 15.12 31.15
C VAL A 395 13.05 14.75 30.69
N ALA A 396 12.08 14.70 31.59
CA ALA A 396 10.70 14.36 31.25
C ALA A 396 10.04 15.40 30.32
N GLY A 397 10.37 16.69 30.47
CA GLY A 397 9.90 17.77 29.60
C GLY A 397 10.77 18.05 28.38
N ALA A 398 11.91 17.36 28.23
CA ALA A 398 12.87 17.62 27.15
C ALA A 398 12.42 17.07 25.79
N HIS A 399 13.11 17.53 24.74
CA HIS A 399 12.95 17.01 23.39
C HIS A 399 13.21 15.49 23.33
N VAL A 400 12.47 14.77 22.46
CA VAL A 400 12.52 13.31 22.30
C VAL A 400 13.96 12.79 22.09
N ALA A 401 14.80 13.56 21.40
CA ALA A 401 16.20 13.20 21.18
C ALA A 401 17.03 13.11 22.49
N LEU A 402 16.79 13.98 23.48
CA LEU A 402 17.47 13.87 24.78
C LEU A 402 16.95 12.68 25.58
N GLN A 403 15.63 12.46 25.55
CA GLN A 403 15.01 11.30 26.20
C GLN A 403 15.54 9.98 25.63
N GLU A 404 15.71 9.91 24.31
CA GLU A 404 16.28 8.75 23.62
C GLU A 404 17.76 8.53 23.99
N LEU A 405 18.55 9.60 24.10
CA LEU A 405 19.94 9.50 24.59
C LEU A 405 19.98 8.90 25.99
N VAL A 406 19.18 9.44 26.92
CA VAL A 406 19.09 8.94 28.30
C VAL A 406 18.62 7.48 28.33
N ARG A 407 17.63 7.13 27.50
CA ARG A 407 17.11 5.76 27.39
C ARG A 407 18.19 4.79 26.89
N ARG A 408 18.99 5.16 25.90
CA ARG A 408 20.13 4.36 25.40
C ARG A 408 21.22 4.16 26.45
N CYS A 409 21.37 5.11 27.36
CA CYS A 409 22.22 4.99 28.55
C CYS A 409 21.53 4.29 29.73
N GLY A 410 20.49 3.47 29.48
CA GLY A 410 19.80 2.68 30.50
C GLY A 410 18.97 3.51 31.48
N SER A 411 18.57 4.73 31.11
CA SER A 411 17.86 5.70 31.96
C SER A 411 18.63 6.08 33.23
N ARG A 412 19.98 6.02 33.18
CA ARG A 412 20.87 6.38 34.28
C ARG A 412 21.39 7.81 34.07
N TYR A 413 20.99 8.72 34.94
CA TYR A 413 21.48 10.10 34.90
C TYR A 413 21.60 10.71 36.30
N TYR A 414 22.52 11.66 36.43
CA TYR A 414 22.83 12.38 37.66
C TYR A 414 22.96 13.87 37.37
N GLU A 415 22.84 14.71 38.41
CA GLU A 415 23.02 16.16 38.32
C GLU A 415 24.14 16.63 39.24
N VAL A 416 24.93 17.60 38.80
CA VAL A 416 25.90 18.33 39.63
C VAL A 416 25.78 19.83 39.37
N SER A 417 25.80 20.62 40.45
CA SER A 417 25.85 22.08 40.38
C SER A 417 27.27 22.58 40.60
N LEU A 418 27.77 23.40 39.68
CA LEU A 418 29.10 24.02 39.77
C LEU A 418 29.07 25.40 40.48
N ALA A 419 27.91 25.83 40.98
CA ALA A 419 27.74 27.13 41.63
C ALA A 419 28.21 27.13 43.11
N THR A 420 29.29 27.86 43.38
CA THR A 420 29.91 28.18 44.69
C THR A 420 30.46 27.01 45.52
N PRO A 421 31.77 27.00 45.85
CA PRO A 421 32.39 25.94 46.64
C PRO A 421 31.92 25.84 48.11
N HIS A 422 31.25 26.86 48.67
CA HIS A 422 31.14 27.02 50.14
C HIS A 422 29.73 27.12 50.76
N LYS A 423 28.61 26.99 50.02
CA LYS A 423 27.25 26.96 50.61
C LYS A 423 26.27 26.08 49.81
N GLY A 424 26.07 24.81 50.20
CA GLY A 424 24.96 23.96 49.69
C GLY A 424 25.34 22.68 48.92
N PRO A 425 24.38 21.84 48.50
CA PRO A 425 24.33 20.37 48.65
C PRO A 425 25.08 19.57 47.56
N SER A 426 26.34 19.87 47.26
CA SER A 426 27.13 19.11 46.27
C SER A 426 27.50 17.69 46.75
N TYR A 427 27.62 17.46 48.06
CA TYR A 427 28.04 16.16 48.60
C TYR A 427 27.06 15.01 48.32
N PRO A 428 25.74 15.14 48.56
CA PRO A 428 24.78 14.09 48.17
C PRO A 428 24.78 13.78 46.68
N GLN A 429 24.84 14.80 45.81
CA GLN A 429 24.87 14.63 44.35
C GLN A 429 26.12 13.85 43.89
N VAL A 430 27.31 14.23 44.39
CA VAL A 430 28.56 13.53 44.07
C VAL A 430 28.55 12.11 44.66
N ARG A 431 28.08 11.93 45.89
CA ARG A 431 27.95 10.61 46.52
C ARG A 431 27.03 9.68 45.72
N ASP A 432 25.88 10.17 45.28
CA ASP A 432 24.90 9.38 44.53
C ASP A 432 25.43 9.02 43.14
N LEU A 433 26.17 9.93 42.48
CA LEU A 433 26.90 9.65 41.25
C LEU A 433 27.94 8.54 41.44
N LEU A 434 28.77 8.63 42.48
CA LEU A 434 29.82 7.64 42.76
C LEU A 434 29.22 6.26 43.06
N ALA A 435 28.17 6.20 43.88
CA ALA A 435 27.43 4.96 44.13
C ALA A 435 26.80 4.40 42.83
N GLY A 436 26.33 5.28 41.95
CA GLY A 436 25.85 4.93 40.62
C GLY A 436 26.91 4.29 39.72
N ILE A 437 28.11 4.86 39.70
CA ILE A 437 29.27 4.35 38.95
C ILE A 437 29.63 2.94 39.44
N GLU A 438 29.73 2.74 40.75
CA GLU A 438 30.02 1.44 41.33
C GLU A 438 28.95 0.40 41.02
N LYS A 439 27.66 0.78 41.14
CA LYS A 439 26.54 -0.10 40.82
C LYS A 439 26.56 -0.52 39.35
N LEU A 440 26.85 0.40 38.44
CA LEU A 440 26.92 0.12 37.01
C LEU A 440 28.12 -0.79 36.66
N ALA A 441 29.28 -0.57 37.27
CA ALA A 441 30.42 -1.45 37.08
C ALA A 441 30.16 -2.85 37.65
N ALA A 442 29.53 -2.94 38.83
CA ALA A 442 29.16 -4.20 39.47
C ALA A 442 28.14 -5.00 38.64
N SER A 443 27.16 -4.34 37.99
CA SER A 443 26.21 -5.04 37.12
C SER A 443 26.85 -5.69 35.89
N HIS A 444 28.09 -5.31 35.55
CA HIS A 444 28.89 -5.91 34.49
C HIS A 444 30.01 -6.82 35.03
N GLY A 445 29.86 -7.29 36.27
CA GLY A 445 30.82 -8.19 36.92
C GLY A 445 32.14 -7.54 37.30
N GLY A 446 32.19 -6.21 37.42
CA GLY A 446 33.39 -5.45 37.79
C GLY A 446 34.48 -5.41 36.72
N ARG A 447 34.25 -6.00 35.54
CA ARG A 447 35.23 -6.02 34.44
C ARG A 447 35.15 -4.74 33.62
N GLY A 448 36.30 -4.17 33.26
CA GLY A 448 36.40 -3.09 32.27
C GLY A 448 35.79 -3.48 30.90
N HIS A 449 35.34 -2.47 30.15
CA HIS A 449 34.83 -2.64 28.80
C HIS A 449 35.97 -2.98 27.84
N ILE A 450 35.81 -4.06 27.09
CA ILE A 450 36.85 -4.53 26.16
C ILE A 450 36.69 -3.78 24.83
N VAL A 451 37.68 -2.96 24.50
CA VAL A 451 37.73 -2.23 23.23
C VAL A 451 38.76 -2.90 22.32
N LYS A 452 38.28 -3.55 21.24
CA LYS A 452 39.12 -4.36 20.33
C LYS A 452 39.89 -3.55 19.27
N ARG A 453 39.94 -2.23 19.43
CA ARG A 453 40.46 -1.30 18.41
C ARG A 453 41.99 -1.27 18.37
N PHE A 454 42.63 -1.42 19.52
CA PHE A 454 44.09 -1.40 19.69
C PHE A 454 44.51 -2.63 20.49
N SER A 455 45.74 -3.10 20.29
CA SER A 455 46.25 -4.24 21.07
C SER A 455 46.54 -3.83 22.51
N ALA A 456 46.49 -4.78 23.45
CA ALA A 456 46.82 -4.50 24.85
C ALA A 456 48.26 -3.98 25.01
N GLN A 457 49.20 -4.52 24.21
CA GLN A 457 50.59 -4.08 24.18
C GLN A 457 50.70 -2.62 23.72
N GLU A 458 50.03 -2.29 22.62
CA GLU A 458 50.04 -0.94 22.06
C GLU A 458 49.49 0.12 23.04
N LEU A 459 48.44 -0.21 23.79
CA LEU A 459 47.90 0.69 24.82
C LEU A 459 48.86 0.81 26.02
N GLN A 460 49.52 -0.27 26.42
CA GLN A 460 50.51 -0.26 27.50
C GLN A 460 51.72 0.60 27.13
N ASP A 461 52.23 0.46 25.91
CA ASP A 461 53.34 1.25 25.37
C ASP A 461 52.96 2.73 25.29
N ARG A 462 51.73 3.02 24.85
CA ARG A 462 51.23 4.41 24.80
C ARG A 462 51.09 5.01 26.19
N LYS A 463 50.58 4.25 27.18
CA LYS A 463 50.47 4.71 28.57
C LYS A 463 51.85 5.07 29.12
N LYS A 464 52.84 4.19 28.92
CA LYS A 464 54.22 4.43 29.36
C LYS A 464 54.81 5.68 28.71
N ALA A 465 54.64 5.86 27.40
CA ALA A 465 55.09 7.07 26.71
C ALA A 465 54.46 8.36 27.25
N MET A 466 53.20 8.31 27.70
CA MET A 466 52.51 9.46 28.31
C MET A 466 52.94 9.72 29.76
N GLU A 467 53.41 8.70 30.47
CA GLU A 467 54.00 8.82 31.81
C GLU A 467 55.42 9.38 31.72
N ASP A 468 56.25 8.84 30.81
CA ASP A 468 57.63 9.30 30.57
C ASP A 468 57.69 10.78 30.13
N ASN A 469 56.68 11.25 29.38
CA ASN A 469 56.60 12.65 28.94
C ASN A 469 56.14 13.63 30.05
N LYS A 470 55.66 13.13 31.21
CA LYS A 470 55.34 13.97 32.38
C LYS A 470 56.55 14.22 33.27
N ASP A 471 57.57 13.36 33.20
CA ASP A 471 58.79 13.44 34.00
C ASP A 471 59.95 14.17 33.29
N ALA A 472 59.71 14.70 32.08
CA ALA A 472 60.65 15.58 31.40
C ALA A 472 60.65 16.98 32.06
N PRO A 473 61.80 17.49 32.55
CA PRO A 473 61.90 18.87 32.99
C PRO A 473 61.55 19.80 31.82
N TRP A 474 60.65 20.73 32.08
CA TRP A 474 60.36 21.89 31.24
C TRP A 474 61.67 22.65 30.99
N GLU A 475 62.27 22.50 29.81
CA GLU A 475 63.10 23.57 29.29
C GLU A 475 62.14 24.63 28.73
N ASP A 476 62.02 25.74 29.45
CA ASP A 476 61.47 26.98 28.95
C ASP A 476 62.18 27.35 27.64
N ASN A 477 61.47 27.25 26.52
CA ASN A 477 61.77 28.02 25.33
C ASN A 477 60.59 28.94 25.05
N PHE A 478 60.56 30.03 25.84
CA PHE A 478 60.12 31.32 25.33
C PHE A 478 61.04 31.70 24.17
N LEU A 479 60.49 31.81 22.96
CA LEU A 479 60.99 32.40 21.70
C LEU A 479 60.38 31.53 20.58
N LEU A 480 59.37 31.95 19.83
CA LEU A 480 59.36 33.10 18.95
C LEU A 480 57.90 33.54 18.70
N ALA A 481 57.59 34.77 19.10
CA ALA A 481 56.56 35.58 18.46
C ALA A 481 57.29 36.80 17.89
N GLU A 482 57.66 36.73 16.61
CA GLU A 482 57.99 37.87 15.75
C GLU A 482 57.97 37.36 14.30
N GLU A 483 56.80 37.48 13.66
CA GLU A 483 56.54 38.24 12.41
C GLU A 483 55.16 37.88 11.82
#